data_AF-A0A0V8J879-F1
#
_entry.id   AF-A0A0V8J879-F1
#
_cell.length_a   1.000
_cell.length_b   1.000
_cell.length_c   1.000
_cell.angle_alpha   90.00
_cell.angle_beta   90.00
_cell.angle_gamma   90.00
#
_symmetry.space_group_name_H-M   'P 1'
#
loop_
_entity.id
_entity.type
_entity.pdbx_description
1 polymer ?
#
loop_
_entity_poly.entity_id
_entity_poly.type
_entity_poly.pdbx_seq_one_letter_code
_entity_poly.pdbx_strand_id
1 'polypeptide(L)'
;MDKEMKEITESIWHRFKKFFILLLLIPILTTVIAYFLASREPGTSQADAKIKLGSAENSTLNTPDSAKEYLLSNEFLRSVKGLSKDEEKELKEKLQVVPETDTIITLSLSDENKNKAKTQLKSVVKAFMNESGNQSEKWRTTLDHQIKKVEGTEVSGEGTIKKEEYLFDLKTRMLKIKDPKLLEKVDTTDTNANPKRKAILGLLVGLILSASLLLLPEIFKK
;
A
#
# COMPACT_ATOMS: atom_id res chain seq x y z
N MET A 1 48.07 -20.51 13.16
CA MET A 1 46.67 -21.03 13.16
C MET A 1 46.54 -21.87 14.39
N ASP A 2 46.04 -21.21 15.42
CA ASP A 2 46.61 -21.28 16.76
C ASP A 2 45.92 -22.33 17.62
N LYS A 3 46.61 -22.78 18.67
CA LYS A 3 46.14 -23.82 19.59
C LYS A 3 44.70 -23.57 20.08
N GLU A 4 44.32 -22.31 20.27
CA GLU A 4 42.97 -21.86 20.61
C GLU A 4 41.92 -22.22 19.55
N MET A 5 42.25 -22.10 18.25
CA MET A 5 41.33 -22.49 17.18
C MET A 5 41.06 -23.99 17.18
N LYS A 6 42.07 -24.80 17.52
CA LYS A 6 41.91 -26.26 17.64
C LYS A 6 40.99 -26.61 18.82
N GLU A 7 41.22 -26.00 19.98
CA GLU A 7 40.41 -26.22 21.19
C GLU A 7 38.93 -25.81 20.98
N ILE A 8 38.67 -24.69 20.31
CA ILE A 8 37.32 -24.25 19.94
C ILE A 8 36.67 -25.28 18.99
N THR A 9 37.38 -25.73 17.95
CA THR A 9 36.84 -26.70 16.99
C THR A 9 36.55 -28.06 17.63
N GLU A 10 37.40 -28.54 18.54
CA GLU A 10 37.20 -29.79 19.27
C GLU A 10 36.01 -29.71 20.23
N SER A 11 35.84 -28.57 20.91
CA SER A 11 34.70 -28.37 21.82
C SER A 11 33.37 -28.30 21.06
N ILE A 12 33.33 -27.58 19.94
CA ILE A 12 32.15 -27.54 19.05
C ILE A 12 31.83 -28.94 18.53
N TRP A 13 32.85 -29.70 18.10
CA TRP A 13 32.67 -31.07 17.60
C TRP A 13 32.13 -32.03 18.65
N HIS A 14 32.61 -31.91 19.89
CA HIS A 14 32.12 -32.72 21.01
C HIS A 14 30.65 -32.42 21.34
N ARG A 15 30.25 -31.13 21.34
CA ARG A 15 28.86 -30.70 21.52
C ARG A 15 27.97 -31.17 20.37
N PHE A 16 28.46 -31.07 19.13
CA PHE A 16 27.75 -31.57 17.95
C PHE A 16 27.43 -33.06 18.08
N LYS A 17 28.39 -33.90 18.48
CA LYS A 17 28.15 -35.33 18.74
C LYS A 17 27.17 -35.56 19.89
N LYS A 18 27.31 -34.83 20.99
CA LYS A 18 26.44 -34.97 22.18
C LYS A 18 24.99 -34.57 21.90
N PHE A 19 24.79 -33.52 21.11
CA PHE A 19 23.47 -32.95 20.82
C PHE A 19 22.99 -33.22 19.40
N PHE A 20 23.61 -34.15 18.67
CA PHE A 20 23.33 -34.39 17.25
C PHE A 20 21.83 -34.58 16.96
N ILE A 21 21.18 -35.42 17.78
CA ILE A 21 19.74 -35.69 17.66
C ILE A 21 18.92 -34.41 17.87
N LEU A 22 19.26 -33.61 18.88
CA LEU A 22 18.57 -32.35 19.18
C LEU A 22 18.73 -31.32 18.06
N LEU A 23 19.95 -31.19 17.54
CA LEU A 23 20.29 -30.27 16.44
C LEU A 23 19.59 -30.65 15.12
N LEU A 24 19.26 -31.92 14.95
CA LEU A 24 18.47 -32.40 13.80
C LEU A 24 16.96 -32.26 14.06
N LEU A 25 16.52 -32.43 15.31
CA LEU A 25 15.11 -32.33 15.69
C LEU A 25 14.59 -30.89 15.61
N ILE A 26 15.39 -29.90 16.01
CA ILE A 26 14.99 -28.48 16.04
C ILE A 26 14.58 -27.98 14.64
N PRO A 27 15.38 -28.13 13.57
CA PRO A 27 14.99 -27.74 12.21
C PRO A 27 13.76 -28.48 11.70
N ILE A 28 13.62 -29.77 12.02
CA ILE A 28 12.46 -30.57 11.58
C ILE A 28 11.19 -30.07 12.26
N LEU A 29 11.20 -29.90 13.58
CA LEU A 29 10.03 -29.44 14.33
C LEU A 29 9.63 -28.02 13.93
N THR A 30 10.59 -27.10 13.80
CA THR A 30 10.31 -25.73 13.37
C THR A 30 9.75 -25.67 11.95
N THR A 31 10.24 -26.52 11.04
CA THR A 31 9.68 -26.67 9.67
C THR A 31 8.25 -27.17 9.71
N VAL A 32 7.97 -28.24 10.45
CA VAL A 32 6.63 -28.84 10.56
C VAL A 32 5.64 -27.87 11.20
N ILE A 33 6.04 -27.21 12.29
CA ILE A 33 5.21 -26.20 12.96
C ILE A 33 4.92 -25.03 12.01
N ALA A 34 5.92 -24.49 11.33
CA ALA A 34 5.74 -23.39 10.38
C ALA A 34 4.85 -23.78 9.20
N TYR A 35 5.01 -24.99 8.65
CA TYR A 35 4.15 -25.51 7.59
C TYR A 35 2.70 -25.68 8.06
N PHE A 36 2.50 -26.24 9.25
CA PHE A 36 1.17 -26.52 9.78
C PHE A 36 0.40 -25.25 10.15
N LEU A 37 1.10 -24.26 10.73
CA LEU A 37 0.54 -22.93 10.97
C LEU A 37 0.13 -22.27 9.66
N ALA A 38 1.02 -22.25 8.66
CA ALA A 38 0.73 -21.67 7.35
C ALA A 38 -0.36 -22.43 6.56
N SER A 39 -0.55 -23.72 6.82
CA SER A 39 -1.61 -24.53 6.20
C SER A 39 -2.98 -24.32 6.83
N ARG A 40 -3.02 -23.74 8.03
CA ARG A 40 -4.25 -23.43 8.78
C ARG A 40 -4.67 -21.97 8.69
N GLU A 41 -3.76 -21.08 8.27
CA GLU A 41 -4.10 -19.69 8.00
C GLU A 41 -5.06 -19.63 6.79
N PRO A 42 -6.27 -19.05 6.92
CA PRO A 42 -7.17 -18.86 5.80
C PRO A 42 -6.46 -18.00 4.76
N GLY A 43 -6.51 -18.44 3.50
CA GLY A 43 -5.74 -17.81 2.46
C GLY A 43 -6.21 -16.39 2.22
N THR A 44 -5.36 -15.39 2.45
CA THR A 44 -5.70 -13.99 2.20
C THR A 44 -5.23 -13.60 0.80
N SER A 45 -6.14 -13.00 0.04
CA SER A 45 -5.87 -12.40 -1.26
C SER A 45 -5.89 -10.88 -1.12
N GLN A 46 -4.91 -10.21 -1.69
CA GLN A 46 -4.83 -8.76 -1.71
C GLN A 46 -5.19 -8.25 -3.10
N ALA A 47 -6.17 -7.36 -3.18
CA ALA A 47 -6.44 -6.58 -4.37
C ALA A 47 -5.68 -5.26 -4.30
N ASP A 48 -5.05 -4.84 -5.39
CA ASP A 48 -4.23 -3.63 -5.45
C ASP A 48 -4.65 -2.75 -6.64
N ALA A 49 -4.61 -1.43 -6.46
CA ALA A 49 -4.84 -0.45 -7.52
C ALA A 49 -3.99 0.80 -7.32
N LYS A 50 -3.37 1.27 -8.41
CA LYS A 50 -2.53 2.47 -8.40
C LYS A 50 -3.23 3.65 -9.07
N ILE A 51 -3.38 4.74 -8.34
CA ILE A 51 -4.10 5.94 -8.80
C ILE A 51 -3.14 7.13 -8.77
N LYS A 52 -3.07 7.84 -9.90
CA LYS A 52 -2.51 9.18 -9.95
C LYS A 52 -3.62 10.19 -9.64
N LEU A 53 -3.38 11.00 -8.62
CA LEU A 53 -4.30 12.04 -8.18
C LEU A 53 -4.46 13.12 -9.25
N GLY A 54 -5.66 13.70 -9.27
CA GLY A 54 -5.92 14.90 -10.04
C GLY A 54 -5.22 16.13 -9.44
N SER A 55 -5.38 17.26 -10.10
CA SER A 55 -4.99 18.56 -9.58
C SER A 55 -6.07 19.55 -9.95
N ALA A 56 -6.78 20.07 -8.96
CA ALA A 56 -7.73 21.16 -9.11
C ALA A 56 -7.60 22.10 -7.92
N GLU A 57 -7.73 23.41 -8.12
CA GLU A 57 -7.48 24.37 -7.06
C GLU A 57 -8.35 24.12 -5.82
N ASN A 58 -7.82 24.25 -4.61
CA ASN A 58 -8.55 23.98 -3.36
C ASN A 58 -9.21 22.58 -3.24
N SER A 59 -8.84 21.61 -4.07
CA SER A 59 -9.32 20.22 -3.89
C SER A 59 -8.56 19.54 -2.76
N THR A 60 -9.32 18.92 -1.85
CA THR A 60 -8.81 18.07 -0.76
C THR A 60 -8.31 16.71 -1.26
N LEU A 61 -8.42 16.42 -2.56
CA LEU A 61 -8.04 15.13 -3.17
C LEU A 61 -6.74 15.21 -3.98
N ASN A 62 -6.05 16.35 -3.97
CA ASN A 62 -4.83 16.56 -4.75
C ASN A 62 -3.58 15.94 -4.12
N THR A 63 -3.57 15.78 -2.80
CA THR A 63 -2.42 15.27 -2.06
C THR A 63 -2.70 13.86 -1.55
N PRO A 64 -1.68 12.98 -1.49
CA PRO A 64 -1.83 11.64 -0.97
C PRO A 64 -2.40 11.58 0.45
N ASP A 65 -1.98 12.49 1.33
CA ASP A 65 -2.42 12.50 2.74
C ASP A 65 -3.89 12.89 2.87
N SER A 66 -4.31 13.95 2.19
CA SER A 66 -5.71 14.38 2.21
C SER A 66 -6.62 13.40 1.46
N ALA A 67 -6.14 12.81 0.35
CA ALA A 67 -6.85 11.74 -0.33
C ALA A 67 -7.00 10.49 0.56
N LYS A 68 -5.96 10.12 1.31
CA LYS A 68 -6.00 9.02 2.29
C LYS A 68 -7.00 9.29 3.40
N GLU A 69 -6.98 10.48 4.01
CA GLU A 69 -7.94 10.86 5.04
C GLU A 69 -9.38 10.80 4.52
N TYR A 70 -9.60 11.31 3.31
CA TYR A 70 -10.90 11.26 2.65
C TYR A 70 -11.36 9.82 2.37
N LEU A 71 -10.50 8.99 1.78
CA LEU A 71 -10.81 7.59 1.45
C LEU A 71 -11.15 6.72 2.68
N LEU A 72 -10.59 7.05 3.84
CA LEU A 72 -10.85 6.36 5.12
C LEU A 72 -11.99 7.00 5.92
N SER A 73 -12.55 8.10 5.42
CA SER A 73 -13.66 8.80 6.07
C SER A 73 -14.98 8.03 5.93
N ASN A 74 -15.86 8.16 6.93
CA ASN A 74 -17.20 7.59 6.86
C ASN A 74 -18.03 8.20 5.72
N GLU A 75 -17.76 9.45 5.35
CA GLU A 75 -18.46 10.14 4.26
C GLU A 75 -18.19 9.44 2.93
N PHE A 76 -16.91 9.18 2.63
CA PHE A 76 -16.54 8.49 1.40
C PHE A 76 -17.04 7.05 1.39
N LEU A 77 -16.84 6.28 2.47
CA LEU A 77 -17.21 4.86 2.50
C LEU A 77 -18.72 4.66 2.27
N ARG A 78 -19.57 5.54 2.80
CA ARG A 78 -21.03 5.55 2.54
C ARG A 78 -21.40 5.95 1.10
N SER A 79 -20.52 6.69 0.41
CA SER A 79 -20.74 7.07 -0.99
C SER A 79 -20.49 5.91 -1.97
N VAL A 80 -19.76 4.87 -1.53
CA VAL A 80 -19.46 3.69 -2.35
C VAL A 80 -20.72 2.86 -2.56
N LYS A 81 -21.29 2.95 -3.77
CA LYS A 81 -22.51 2.21 -4.12
C LYS A 81 -22.28 0.70 -4.07
N GLY A 82 -23.26 -0.01 -3.49
CA GLY A 82 -23.31 -1.47 -3.50
C GLY A 82 -22.60 -2.14 -2.33
N LEU A 83 -22.22 -1.39 -1.29
CA LEU A 83 -21.77 -1.94 -0.01
C LEU A 83 -22.94 -2.03 0.97
N SER A 84 -22.99 -3.12 1.73
CA SER A 84 -23.78 -3.22 2.96
C SER A 84 -23.09 -2.53 4.14
N LYS A 85 -23.81 -2.28 5.24
CA LYS A 85 -23.23 -1.66 6.45
C LYS A 85 -22.07 -2.45 7.05
N ASP A 86 -22.14 -3.77 6.99
CA ASP A 86 -21.08 -4.64 7.49
C ASP A 86 -19.85 -4.56 6.58
N GLU A 87 -20.04 -4.47 5.27
CA GLU A 87 -18.96 -4.27 4.30
C GLU A 87 -18.34 -2.87 4.41
N GLU A 88 -19.11 -1.82 4.70
CA GLU A 88 -18.56 -0.48 4.98
C GLU A 88 -17.59 -0.52 6.17
N LYS A 89 -17.98 -1.22 7.25
CA LYS A 89 -17.16 -1.36 8.44
C LYS A 89 -15.90 -2.18 8.15
N GLU A 90 -16.07 -3.30 7.46
CA GLU A 90 -14.96 -4.16 7.04
C GLU A 90 -13.97 -3.42 6.13
N LEU A 91 -14.48 -2.64 5.18
CA LEU A 91 -13.67 -1.84 4.28
C LEU A 91 -12.85 -0.80 5.06
N LYS A 92 -13.44 -0.16 6.08
CA LYS A 92 -12.72 0.79 6.94
C LYS A 92 -11.53 0.16 7.67
N GLU A 93 -11.67 -1.09 8.09
CA GLU A 93 -10.64 -1.80 8.85
C GLU A 93 -9.55 -2.39 7.92
N LYS A 94 -9.90 -2.78 6.70
CA LYS A 94 -9.03 -3.54 5.80
C LYS A 94 -8.47 -2.73 4.63
N LEU A 95 -9.10 -1.62 4.24
CA LEU A 95 -8.61 -0.75 3.17
C LEU A 95 -7.34 -0.04 3.61
N GLN A 96 -6.27 -0.24 2.85
CA GLN A 96 -5.02 0.48 3.03
C GLN A 96 -4.83 1.48 1.90
N VAL A 97 -4.37 2.67 2.28
CA VAL A 97 -4.01 3.74 1.35
C VAL A 97 -2.57 4.13 1.63
N VAL A 98 -1.70 3.88 0.66
CA VAL A 98 -0.26 4.10 0.77
C VAL A 98 0.16 5.17 -0.25
N PRO A 99 0.64 6.34 0.21
CA PRO A 99 1.33 7.29 -0.66
C PRO A 99 2.60 6.66 -1.25
N GLU A 100 2.72 6.65 -2.59
CA GLU A 100 3.97 6.26 -3.26
C GLU A 100 4.81 7.48 -3.62
N THR A 101 4.16 8.57 -4.02
CA THR A 101 4.77 9.87 -4.36
C THR A 101 3.77 10.98 -4.04
N ASP A 102 4.17 12.24 -4.21
CA ASP A 102 3.34 13.43 -4.00
C ASP A 102 2.04 13.48 -4.84
N THR A 103 1.89 12.62 -5.85
CA THR A 103 0.69 12.58 -6.71
C THR A 103 0.16 11.17 -6.95
N ILE A 104 0.73 10.14 -6.29
CA ILE A 104 0.35 8.74 -6.54
C ILE A 104 0.04 8.07 -5.22
N ILE A 105 -1.11 7.40 -5.18
CA ILE A 105 -1.53 6.53 -4.09
C ILE A 105 -1.75 5.11 -4.60
N THR A 106 -1.45 4.14 -3.74
CA THR A 106 -1.81 2.74 -3.93
C THR A 106 -2.87 2.36 -2.92
N LEU A 107 -3.95 1.78 -3.44
CA LEU A 107 -5.06 1.25 -2.67
C LEU A 107 -4.94 -0.26 -2.61
N SER A 108 -5.02 -0.81 -1.40
CA SER A 108 -4.92 -2.25 -1.18
C SER A 108 -6.06 -2.72 -0.30
N LEU A 109 -6.65 -3.86 -0.63
CA LEU A 109 -7.71 -4.49 0.17
C LEU A 109 -7.49 -5.99 0.25
N SER A 110 -7.37 -6.51 1.47
CA SER A 110 -7.16 -7.93 1.72
C SER A 110 -8.45 -8.61 2.18
N ASP A 111 -8.81 -9.73 1.54
CA ASP A 111 -9.95 -10.56 1.92
C ASP A 111 -9.62 -12.05 1.71
N GLU A 112 -10.30 -12.94 2.41
CA GLU A 112 -10.18 -14.39 2.20
C GLU A 112 -10.76 -14.79 0.82
N ASN A 113 -11.75 -14.04 0.34
CA ASN A 113 -12.35 -14.21 -0.96
C ASN A 113 -11.75 -13.21 -1.96
N LYS A 114 -10.88 -13.72 -2.84
CA LYS A 114 -10.26 -12.98 -3.95
C LYS A 114 -11.23 -12.16 -4.79
N ASN A 115 -12.39 -12.72 -5.15
CA ASN A 115 -13.38 -12.03 -5.97
C ASN A 115 -14.08 -10.91 -5.19
N LYS A 116 -14.28 -11.10 -3.88
CA LYS A 116 -14.84 -10.08 -2.99
C LYS A 116 -13.88 -8.90 -2.87
N ALA A 117 -12.60 -9.13 -2.52
CA ALA A 117 -11.56 -8.09 -2.46
C ALA A 117 -11.49 -7.30 -3.77
N LYS A 118 -11.43 -8.00 -4.91
CA LYS A 118 -11.38 -7.36 -6.24
C LYS A 118 -12.59 -6.49 -6.52
N THR A 119 -13.79 -6.97 -6.21
CA THR A 119 -15.04 -6.27 -6.52
C THR A 119 -15.23 -5.06 -5.62
N GLN A 120 -14.96 -5.20 -4.31
CA GLN A 120 -15.04 -4.10 -3.36
C GLN A 120 -14.02 -3.01 -3.68
N LEU A 121 -12.75 -3.38 -3.95
CA LEU A 121 -11.73 -2.39 -4.32
C LEU A 121 -12.08 -1.69 -5.64
N LYS A 122 -12.64 -2.39 -6.63
CA LYS A 122 -13.16 -1.75 -7.86
C LYS A 122 -14.25 -0.72 -7.58
N SER A 123 -15.17 -1.01 -6.66
CA SER A 123 -16.22 -0.06 -6.26
C SER A 123 -15.62 1.18 -5.60
N VAL A 124 -14.64 1.01 -4.72
CA VAL A 124 -13.88 2.10 -4.08
C VAL A 124 -13.16 2.95 -5.11
N VAL A 125 -12.38 2.33 -6.00
CA VAL A 125 -11.66 3.04 -7.08
C VAL A 125 -12.64 3.82 -7.94
N LYS A 126 -13.76 3.21 -8.35
CA LYS A 126 -14.77 3.87 -9.18
C LYS A 126 -15.39 5.08 -8.47
N ALA A 127 -15.74 4.95 -7.19
CA ALA A 127 -16.30 6.04 -6.40
C ALA A 127 -15.30 7.20 -6.28
N PHE A 128 -14.04 6.90 -5.96
CA PHE A 128 -12.99 7.90 -5.82
C PHE A 128 -12.71 8.64 -7.14
N MET A 129 -12.56 7.89 -8.24
CA MET A 129 -12.33 8.47 -9.57
C MET A 129 -13.48 9.38 -10.01
N ASN A 130 -14.73 9.00 -9.69
CA ASN A 130 -15.90 9.82 -10.00
C ASN A 130 -15.91 11.12 -9.20
N GLU A 131 -15.63 11.08 -7.89
CA GLU A 131 -15.61 12.28 -7.06
C GLU A 131 -14.45 13.22 -7.44
N SER A 132 -13.23 12.68 -7.61
CA SER A 132 -12.07 13.47 -8.03
C SER A 132 -12.24 14.06 -9.43
N GLY A 133 -12.87 13.31 -10.35
CA GLY A 133 -13.26 13.83 -11.67
C GLY A 133 -14.30 14.96 -11.58
N ASN A 134 -15.32 14.80 -10.74
CA ASN A 134 -16.35 15.82 -10.51
C ASN A 134 -15.76 17.12 -9.93
N GLN A 135 -14.81 17.02 -9.00
CA GLN A 135 -14.12 18.22 -8.48
C GLN A 135 -13.30 18.93 -9.57
N SER A 136 -12.61 18.17 -10.41
CA SER A 136 -11.86 18.71 -11.55
C SER A 136 -12.79 19.43 -12.53
N GLU A 137 -13.92 18.82 -12.85
CA GLU A 137 -14.91 19.38 -13.79
C GLU A 137 -15.61 20.64 -13.25
N LYS A 138 -15.95 20.65 -11.95
CA LYS A 138 -16.48 21.85 -11.28
C LYS A 138 -15.51 23.03 -11.45
N TRP A 139 -14.22 22.81 -11.24
CA TRP A 139 -13.21 23.86 -11.41
C TRP A 139 -13.03 24.30 -12.86
N ARG A 140 -13.05 23.37 -13.82
CA ARG A 140 -13.05 23.73 -15.24
C ARG A 140 -14.24 24.62 -15.58
N THR A 141 -15.44 24.24 -15.13
CA THR A 141 -16.66 25.00 -15.36
C THR A 141 -16.60 26.39 -14.74
N THR A 142 -16.11 26.51 -13.50
CA THR A 142 -15.96 27.81 -12.81
C THR A 142 -14.98 28.72 -13.54
N LEU A 143 -13.81 28.21 -13.93
CA LEU A 143 -12.82 29.01 -14.64
C LEU A 143 -13.30 29.41 -16.04
N ASP A 144 -13.97 28.50 -16.77
CA ASP A 144 -14.53 28.80 -18.10
C ASP A 144 -15.58 29.91 -18.03
N HIS A 145 -16.50 29.83 -17.06
CA HIS A 145 -17.48 30.87 -16.81
C HIS A 145 -16.81 32.22 -16.48
N GLN A 146 -15.76 32.20 -15.67
CA GLN A 146 -15.05 33.43 -15.29
C GLN A 146 -14.25 34.04 -16.45
N ILE A 147 -13.60 33.21 -17.27
CA ILE A 147 -12.93 33.63 -18.50
C ILE A 147 -13.93 34.31 -19.43
N LYS A 148 -15.07 33.67 -19.73
CA LYS A 148 -16.12 34.24 -20.59
C LYS A 148 -16.65 35.57 -20.09
N LYS A 149 -16.88 35.69 -18.77
CA LYS A 149 -17.31 36.93 -18.13
C LYS A 149 -16.30 38.06 -18.34
N VAL A 150 -15.01 37.78 -18.13
CA VAL A 150 -13.94 38.77 -18.29
C VAL A 150 -13.75 39.13 -19.77
N GLU A 151 -13.76 38.15 -20.68
CA GLU A 151 -13.66 38.36 -22.12
C GLU A 151 -14.78 39.27 -22.64
N GLY A 152 -16.01 39.10 -22.16
CA GLY A 152 -17.16 39.94 -22.51
C GLY A 152 -17.22 41.32 -21.83
N THR A 153 -16.29 41.65 -20.93
CA THR A 153 -16.28 42.96 -20.25
C THR A 153 -15.54 43.99 -21.12
N GLU A 154 -16.20 45.10 -21.45
CA GLU A 154 -15.57 46.25 -22.12
C GLU A 154 -14.75 47.08 -21.12
N VAL A 155 -13.49 47.35 -21.47
CA VAL A 155 -12.55 48.13 -20.67
C VAL A 155 -11.70 48.99 -21.59
N SER A 156 -11.29 50.16 -21.12
CA SER A 156 -10.44 51.10 -21.88
C SER A 156 -9.23 51.55 -21.05
N GLY A 157 -8.19 52.02 -21.75
CA GLY A 157 -6.94 52.48 -21.14
C GLY A 157 -6.24 51.38 -20.33
N GLU A 158 -5.82 51.69 -19.11
CA GLU A 158 -5.16 50.74 -18.20
C GLU A 158 -6.02 49.51 -17.88
N GLY A 159 -7.35 49.60 -18.01
CA GLY A 159 -8.26 48.48 -17.80
C GLY A 159 -8.04 47.32 -18.78
N THR A 160 -7.58 47.62 -20.00
CA THR A 160 -7.28 46.60 -21.02
C THR A 160 -6.09 45.73 -20.61
N ILE A 161 -5.03 46.34 -20.08
CA ILE A 161 -3.84 45.61 -19.63
C ILE A 161 -4.20 44.69 -18.46
N LYS A 162 -4.92 45.20 -17.45
CA LYS A 162 -5.37 44.41 -16.29
C LYS A 162 -6.29 43.24 -16.69
N LYS A 163 -7.14 43.44 -17.70
CA LYS A 163 -7.99 42.38 -18.25
C LYS A 163 -7.15 41.26 -18.86
N GLU A 164 -6.17 41.61 -19.70
CA GLU A 164 -5.28 40.62 -20.34
C GLU A 164 -4.45 39.85 -19.31
N GLU A 165 -3.89 40.54 -18.30
CA GLU A 165 -3.17 39.89 -17.19
C GLU A 165 -4.06 38.91 -16.44
N TYR A 166 -5.30 39.30 -16.13
CA TYR A 166 -6.23 38.43 -15.43
C TYR A 166 -6.68 37.25 -16.28
N LEU A 167 -6.92 37.45 -17.58
CA LEU A 167 -7.23 36.35 -18.51
C LEU A 167 -6.07 35.38 -18.65
N PHE A 168 -4.83 35.88 -18.68
CA PHE A 168 -3.64 35.04 -18.70
C PHE A 168 -3.55 34.17 -17.45
N ASP A 169 -3.80 34.72 -16.26
CA ASP A 169 -3.84 33.96 -15.00
C ASP A 169 -4.92 32.86 -15.04
N LEU A 170 -6.16 33.22 -15.40
CA LEU A 170 -7.27 32.26 -15.46
C LEU A 170 -7.00 31.13 -16.46
N LYS A 171 -6.50 31.45 -17.65
CA LYS A 171 -6.14 30.46 -18.69
C LYS A 171 -4.98 29.58 -18.22
N THR A 172 -3.99 30.14 -17.53
CA THR A 172 -2.89 29.38 -16.94
C THR A 172 -3.37 28.43 -15.85
N ARG A 173 -4.31 28.86 -15.00
CA ARG A 173 -4.94 28.02 -13.97
C ARG A 173 -5.75 26.89 -14.58
N MET A 174 -6.47 27.14 -15.68
CA MET A 174 -7.19 26.11 -16.44
C MET A 174 -6.25 25.01 -16.93
N LEU A 175 -5.07 25.37 -17.46
CA LEU A 175 -4.07 24.42 -17.95
C LEU A 175 -3.45 23.57 -16.84
N LYS A 176 -3.47 24.05 -15.59
CA LYS A 176 -2.96 23.30 -14.43
C LYS A 176 -3.94 22.22 -13.96
N ILE A 177 -5.20 22.24 -14.39
CA ILE A 177 -6.18 21.23 -14.00
C ILE A 177 -5.84 19.87 -14.64
N LYS A 178 -5.66 18.86 -13.80
CA LYS A 178 -5.37 17.48 -14.21
C LYS A 178 -6.44 16.54 -13.67
N ASP A 179 -6.98 15.68 -14.52
CA ASP A 179 -7.94 14.68 -14.09
C ASP A 179 -7.21 13.51 -13.41
N PRO A 180 -7.84 12.84 -12.44
CA PRO A 180 -7.29 11.63 -11.84
C PRO A 180 -7.13 10.53 -12.89
N LYS A 181 -6.11 9.66 -12.72
CA LYS A 181 -5.86 8.54 -13.64
C LYS A 181 -5.61 7.24 -12.90
N LEU A 182 -6.28 6.19 -13.33
CA LEU A 182 -5.96 4.82 -12.91
C LEU A 182 -4.74 4.33 -13.69
N LEU A 183 -3.60 4.18 -13.02
CA LEU A 183 -2.35 3.74 -13.64
C LEU A 183 -2.33 2.22 -13.81
N GLU A 184 -2.81 1.50 -12.79
CA GLU A 184 -2.90 0.04 -12.79
C GLU A 184 -4.32 -0.39 -12.45
N LYS A 185 -4.86 -1.30 -13.25
CA LYS A 185 -6.20 -1.86 -13.00
C LYS A 185 -6.16 -2.68 -11.72
N VAL A 186 -7.31 -2.76 -11.05
CA VAL A 186 -7.47 -3.62 -9.87
C VAL A 186 -7.11 -5.06 -10.24
N ASP A 187 -5.97 -5.50 -9.74
CA ASP A 187 -5.52 -6.88 -9.84
C ASP A 187 -5.39 -7.51 -8.46
N THR A 188 -5.33 -8.82 -8.42
CA THR A 188 -5.34 -9.59 -7.17
C THR A 188 -4.11 -10.45 -7.09
N THR A 189 -3.32 -10.21 -6.06
CA THR A 189 -2.16 -11.00 -5.69
C THR A 189 -2.55 -11.91 -4.54
N ASP A 190 -2.30 -13.21 -4.69
CA ASP A 190 -2.49 -14.13 -3.56
C ASP A 190 -1.35 -13.82 -2.57
N THR A 191 -1.66 -13.11 -1.49
CA THR A 191 -0.72 -12.77 -0.41
C THR A 191 -0.33 -13.97 0.45
N ASN A 192 -0.88 -15.14 0.13
CA ASN A 192 -0.47 -16.40 0.70
C ASN A 192 1.05 -16.56 0.62
N ALA A 193 1.67 -16.49 1.81
CA ALA A 193 2.96 -17.07 2.06
C ALA A 193 2.82 -18.59 1.90
N ASN A 194 2.96 -19.05 0.65
CA ASN A 194 2.98 -20.46 0.24
C ASN A 194 3.49 -21.34 1.39
N PRO A 195 2.73 -22.34 1.88
CA PRO A 195 3.14 -23.17 3.02
C PRO A 195 4.54 -23.74 2.87
N LYS A 196 4.99 -23.99 1.62
CA LYS A 196 6.37 -24.39 1.31
C LYS A 196 7.39 -23.29 1.62
N ARG A 197 7.11 -22.02 1.32
CA ARG A 197 7.96 -20.88 1.68
C ARG A 197 8.05 -20.69 3.19
N LYS A 198 6.94 -20.82 3.92
CA LYS A 198 6.94 -20.76 5.40
C LYS A 198 7.67 -21.94 6.04
N ALA A 199 7.56 -23.13 5.46
CA ALA A 199 8.37 -24.29 5.85
C ALA A 199 9.88 -24.04 5.67
N ILE A 200 10.29 -23.45 4.55
CA ILE A 200 11.70 -23.06 4.31
C ILE A 200 12.18 -22.03 5.34
N LEU A 201 11.36 -21.04 5.68
CA LEU A 201 11.69 -20.08 6.75
C LEU A 201 11.80 -20.76 8.11
N GLY A 202 10.89 -21.69 8.43
CA GLY A 202 10.96 -22.50 9.64
C GLY A 202 12.26 -23.30 9.72
N LEU A 203 12.68 -23.92 8.61
CA LEU A 203 13.95 -24.63 8.50
C LEU A 203 15.14 -23.71 8.78
N LEU A 204 15.17 -22.53 8.18
CA LEU A 204 16.24 -21.54 8.38
C LEU A 204 16.33 -21.10 9.84
N VAL A 205 15.18 -20.81 10.48
CA VAL A 205 15.13 -20.47 11.92
C VAL A 205 15.66 -21.61 12.76
N GLY A 206 15.25 -22.84 12.49
CA GLY A 206 15.73 -24.01 13.21
C GLY A 206 17.23 -24.26 13.05
N LEU A 207 17.80 -24.02 11.86
CA LEU A 207 19.24 -24.08 11.63
C LEU A 207 19.99 -22.99 12.41
N ILE A 208 19.47 -21.76 12.44
CA ILE A 208 20.06 -20.65 13.22
C ILE A 208 20.04 -20.96 14.72
N LEU A 209 18.94 -21.52 15.24
CA LEU A 209 18.84 -21.93 16.65
C LEU A 209 19.83 -23.07 16.96
N SER A 210 19.97 -24.03 16.06
CA SER A 210 20.92 -25.13 16.19
C SER A 210 22.36 -24.65 16.19
N ALA A 211 22.71 -23.72 15.29
CA ALA A 211 24.02 -23.09 15.25
C ALA A 211 24.28 -22.24 16.51
N SER A 212 23.30 -21.48 16.97
CA SER A 212 23.39 -20.72 18.22
C SER A 212 23.67 -21.63 19.42
N LEU A 213 23.03 -22.79 19.52
CA LEU A 213 23.26 -23.74 20.61
C LEU A 213 24.71 -24.27 20.65
N LEU A 214 25.33 -24.40 19.47
CA LEU A 214 26.72 -24.84 19.34
C LEU A 214 27.72 -23.71 19.62
N LEU A 215 27.43 -22.49 19.15
CA LEU A 215 28.36 -21.37 19.13
C LEU A 215 28.28 -20.47 20.37
N LEU A 216 27.09 -20.23 20.93
CA LEU A 216 26.90 -19.34 22.08
C LEU A 216 27.81 -19.71 23.27
N PRO A 217 27.96 -20.99 23.64
CA PRO A 217 28.82 -21.34 24.76
C PRO A 217 30.32 -21.11 24.53
N GLU A 218 30.78 -20.93 23.30
CA GLU A 218 32.17 -20.53 23.01
C GLU A 218 32.32 -19.01 23.03
N ILE A 219 31.29 -18.29 22.57
CA ILE A 219 31.26 -16.81 22.57
C ILE A 219 31.21 -16.27 24.01
N PHE A 220 30.48 -16.94 24.90
CA PHE A 220 30.36 -16.57 26.32
C PHE A 220 31.34 -17.30 27.26
N LYS A 221 32.29 -18.08 26.71
CA LYS A 221 33.36 -18.72 27.48
C LYS A 221 34.58 -17.82 27.71
N LYS A 222 34.51 -16.57 27.23
CA LYS A 222 35.46 -15.50 27.58
C LYS A 222 35.11 -14.88 28.91
#